data_AF-A0A7S2SKL8-F1
#
_entry.id   AF-A0A7S2SKL8-F1
#
_cell.length_a   1.000
_cell.length_b   1.000
_cell.length_c   1.000
_cell.angle_alpha   90.00
_cell.angle_beta   90.00
_cell.angle_gamma   90.00
#
_symmetry.space_group_name_H-M   'P 1'
#
loop_
_entity.id
_entity.type
_entity.pdbx_description
1 polymer ?
#
loop_
_entity_poly.entity_id
_entity_poly.type
_entity_poly.pdbx_seq_one_letter_code
_entity_poly.pdbx_strand_id
1 'polypeptide(L)'
;DVRHSVMLLGPPGCGKTTIWKTLAAAHNIDEPKLSCVTEVLNPKAITSNELYGFMTLQKDWRDGALSIVMRNMSKLNAPYYGHQKHHWIVLDGDIDAIWIESMNTVMDDNKVLTLVSNERIPLTSKM
;
A
#
# COMPACT_ATOMS: atom_id res chain seq x y z
N ASP A 1 19.64 -3.72 7.64
CA ASP A 1 18.27 -3.83 7.12
C ASP A 1 17.49 -2.56 7.28
N VAL A 2 16.98 -2.01 6.17
CA VAL A 2 16.02 -0.90 6.19
C VAL A 2 14.63 -1.52 6.14
N ARG A 3 13.77 -1.18 7.10
CA ARG A 3 12.39 -1.69 7.19
C ARG A 3 11.57 -1.20 6.00
N HIS A 4 10.81 -2.09 5.36
CA HIS A 4 9.89 -1.76 4.25
C HIS A 4 8.56 -1.16 4.72
N SER A 5 8.20 -1.37 5.99
CA SER A 5 7.00 -0.78 6.61
C SER A 5 7.40 0.20 7.72
N VAL A 6 6.84 1.40 7.68
CA VAL A 6 7.10 2.49 8.64
C VAL A 6 5.79 3.08 9.12
N MET A 7 5.69 3.38 10.41
CA MET A 7 4.53 4.03 11.02
C MET A 7 4.88 5.46 11.43
N LEU A 8 4.04 6.42 11.06
CA LEU A 8 4.13 7.81 11.51
C LEU A 8 3.05 8.07 12.57
N LEU A 9 3.47 8.19 13.83
CA LEU A 9 2.56 8.38 14.97
C LEU A 9 2.60 9.83 15.46
N GLY A 10 1.44 10.37 15.82
CA GLY A 10 1.34 11.71 16.40
C GLY A 10 -0.08 12.28 16.28
N PRO A 11 -0.39 13.38 16.99
CA PRO A 11 -1.72 14.00 16.95
C PRO A 11 -2.06 14.56 15.55
N PRO A 12 -3.35 14.78 15.24
CA PRO A 12 -3.73 15.52 14.04
C PRO A 12 -3.03 16.88 13.97
N GLY A 13 -2.64 17.31 12.76
CA GLY A 13 -1.97 18.61 12.57
C GLY A 13 -0.48 18.67 12.89
N CYS A 14 0.17 17.59 13.36
CA CYS A 14 1.63 17.61 13.63
C CYS A 14 2.54 17.45 12.39
N GLY A 15 1.99 17.62 11.18
CA GLY A 15 2.78 17.62 9.94
C GLY A 15 3.13 16.23 9.36
N LYS A 16 2.60 15.11 9.89
CA LYS A 16 2.86 13.75 9.35
C LYS A 16 2.68 13.67 7.83
N THR A 17 1.56 14.20 7.35
CA THR A 17 1.23 14.21 5.92
C THR A 17 2.23 15.04 5.12
N THR A 18 2.66 16.17 5.66
CA THR A 18 3.69 17.02 5.05
C THR A 18 5.02 16.30 4.97
N ILE A 19 5.44 15.60 6.02
CA ILE A 19 6.74 14.89 6.08
C ILE A 19 6.88 13.90 4.93
N TRP A 20 5.93 12.96 4.77
CA TRP A 20 6.07 11.95 3.71
C TRP A 20 5.88 12.55 2.32
N LYS A 21 5.02 13.57 2.16
CA LYS A 21 4.85 14.28 0.88
C LYS A 21 6.13 15.02 0.48
N THR A 22 6.78 15.71 1.42
CA THR A 22 8.04 16.41 1.18
C THR A 22 9.14 15.42 0.80
N LEU A 23 9.20 14.25 1.44
CA LEU A 23 10.18 13.22 1.09
C LEU A 23 9.91 12.63 -0.31
N ALA A 24 8.65 12.30 -0.63
CA ALA A 24 8.26 11.84 -1.96
C ALA A 24 8.58 12.88 -3.05
N ALA A 25 8.33 14.17 -2.76
CA ALA A 25 8.69 15.26 -3.65
C ALA A 25 10.21 15.36 -3.82
N ALA A 26 10.99 15.22 -2.75
CA ALA A 26 12.44 15.24 -2.81
C ALA A 26 13.02 14.12 -3.69
N HIS A 27 12.44 12.92 -3.66
CA HIS A 27 12.80 11.83 -4.57
C HIS A 27 12.51 12.11 -6.05
N ASN A 28 11.67 13.09 -6.33
CA ASN A 28 11.28 13.49 -7.68
C ASN A 28 11.97 14.79 -8.14
N ILE A 29 12.78 15.43 -7.28
CA ILE A 29 13.56 16.61 -7.66
C ILE A 29 14.59 16.20 -8.72
N ASP A 30 14.71 17.01 -9.78
CA ASP A 30 15.64 16.82 -10.91
C ASP A 30 15.46 15.50 -11.70
N GLU A 31 14.37 14.76 -11.48
CA GLU A 31 14.05 13.56 -12.25
C GLU A 31 13.15 13.93 -13.46
N PRO A 32 13.46 13.45 -14.67
CA PRO A 32 12.71 13.80 -15.89
C PRO A 32 11.29 13.22 -15.91
N LYS A 33 11.03 12.20 -15.08
CA LYS A 33 9.74 11.54 -14.86
C LYS A 33 9.62 11.24 -13.38
N LEU A 34 8.39 11.05 -12.89
CA LEU A 34 8.17 10.66 -11.49
C LEU A 34 8.94 9.35 -11.20
N SER A 35 9.89 9.45 -10.26
CA SER A 35 10.69 8.36 -9.73
C SER A 35 10.01 7.74 -8.50
N CYS A 36 9.33 8.55 -7.70
CA CYS A 36 8.52 8.14 -6.56
C CYS A 36 7.02 8.39 -6.85
N VAL A 37 6.22 7.33 -6.76
CA VAL A 37 4.76 7.35 -6.87
C VAL A 37 4.15 6.94 -5.55
N THR A 38 3.10 7.64 -5.13
CA THR A 38 2.43 7.40 -3.86
C THR A 38 0.94 7.16 -4.08
N GLU A 39 0.38 6.12 -3.47
CA GLU A 39 -1.06 5.88 -3.36
C GLU A 39 -1.50 6.09 -1.92
N VAL A 40 -2.62 6.79 -1.71
CA VAL A 40 -3.15 7.04 -0.38
C VAL A 40 -4.50 6.35 -0.25
N LEU A 41 -4.64 5.51 0.77
CA LEU A 41 -5.86 4.80 1.10
C LEU A 41 -6.23 5.08 2.56
N ASN A 42 -7.52 5.26 2.84
CA ASN A 42 -8.00 5.32 4.22
C ASN A 42 -8.65 3.98 4.58
N PRO A 43 -8.00 3.12 5.39
CA PRO A 43 -8.51 1.79 5.71
C PRO A 43 -9.80 1.80 6.53
N LYS A 44 -10.13 2.92 7.19
CA LYS A 44 -11.37 3.07 7.99
C LYS A 44 -12.52 3.70 7.20
N ALA A 45 -12.25 4.24 6.00
CA ALA A 45 -13.29 4.77 5.13
C ALA A 45 -14.09 3.66 4.42
N ILE A 46 -13.55 2.44 4.38
CA ILE A 46 -14.14 1.27 3.74
C ILE A 46 -14.11 0.07 4.70
N THR A 47 -14.86 -0.98 4.39
CA THR A 47 -14.83 -2.20 5.18
C THR A 47 -13.55 -3.01 4.90
N SER A 48 -13.13 -3.88 5.84
CA SER A 48 -11.99 -4.78 5.63
C SER A 48 -12.14 -5.63 4.35
N ASN A 49 -13.36 -6.08 4.07
CA ASN A 49 -13.71 -6.79 2.85
C ASN A 49 -13.48 -5.95 1.59
N GLU A 50 -13.83 -4.67 1.59
CA GLU A 50 -13.58 -3.77 0.47
C GLU A 50 -12.11 -3.33 0.37
N LEU A 51 -11.34 -3.40 1.46
CA LEU A 51 -9.91 -3.10 1.46
C LEU A 51 -9.10 -4.24 0.85
N TYR A 52 -9.32 -5.48 1.28
CA TYR A 52 -8.54 -6.65 0.84
C TYR A 52 -9.20 -7.45 -0.28
N GLY A 53 -10.53 -7.41 -0.36
CA GLY A 53 -11.33 -8.25 -1.23
C GLY A 53 -12.12 -9.30 -0.44
N PHE A 54 -13.19 -9.78 -1.05
CA PHE A 54 -14.09 -10.76 -0.44
C PHE A 54 -14.69 -11.69 -1.48
N MET A 55 -15.16 -12.85 -1.02
CA MET A 55 -15.90 -13.78 -1.84
C MET A 55 -17.40 -13.52 -1.68
N THR A 56 -18.11 -13.37 -2.79
CA THR A 56 -19.58 -13.18 -2.79
C THR A 56 -20.30 -14.47 -2.40
N LEU A 57 -21.58 -14.38 -2.10
CA LEU A 57 -22.44 -15.57 -1.87
C LEU A 57 -22.47 -16.53 -3.08
N GLN A 58 -22.23 -16.01 -4.28
CA GLN A 58 -22.16 -16.76 -5.53
C GLN A 58 -20.79 -17.41 -5.76
N LYS A 59 -19.87 -17.29 -4.79
CA LYS A 59 -18.46 -17.73 -4.87
C LYS A 59 -17.62 -16.99 -5.92
N ASP A 60 -18.05 -15.79 -6.31
CA ASP A 60 -17.25 -14.92 -7.17
C ASP A 60 -16.30 -14.08 -6.32
N TRP A 61 -15.07 -13.94 -6.78
CA TRP A 61 -14.08 -13.08 -6.12
C TRP A 61 -14.31 -11.60 -6.46
N ARG A 62 -14.30 -10.75 -5.44
CA ARG A 62 -14.28 -9.29 -5.57
C ARG A 62 -12.99 -8.76 -5.00
N ASP A 63 -12.23 -8.08 -5.83
CA ASP A 63 -10.99 -7.43 -5.41
C ASP A 63 -11.24 -6.23 -4.51
N GLY A 64 -10.37 -6.04 -3.52
CA GLY A 64 -10.35 -4.87 -2.66
C GLY A 64 -9.44 -3.77 -3.19
N ALA A 65 -9.58 -2.57 -2.63
CA ALA A 65 -8.81 -1.40 -3.04
C ALA A 65 -7.29 -1.61 -2.88
N LEU A 66 -6.86 -2.15 -1.73
CA LEU A 66 -5.45 -2.40 -1.48
C LEU A 66 -4.91 -3.54 -2.34
N SER A 67 -5.69 -4.60 -2.57
CA SER A 67 -5.25 -5.70 -3.42
C SER A 67 -5.03 -5.26 -4.86
N ILE A 68 -5.91 -4.40 -5.40
CA ILE A 68 -5.75 -3.81 -6.74
C ILE A 68 -4.48 -2.96 -6.82
N VAL A 69 -4.27 -2.05 -5.86
CA VAL A 69 -3.09 -1.18 -5.83
C VAL A 69 -1.81 -2.00 -5.75
N MET A 70 -1.73 -2.95 -4.80
CA MET A 70 -0.55 -3.79 -4.65
C MET A 70 -0.28 -4.65 -5.89
N ARG A 71 -1.34 -5.22 -6.50
CA ARG A 71 -1.20 -6.00 -7.74
C ARG A 71 -0.67 -5.15 -8.88
N ASN A 72 -1.20 -3.94 -9.05
CA ASN A 72 -0.77 -3.05 -10.13
C ASN A 72 0.67 -2.58 -9.92
N MET A 73 1.07 -2.23 -8.70
CA MET A 73 2.46 -1.89 -8.38
C MET A 73 3.41 -3.07 -8.59
N SER A 74 3.00 -4.28 -8.19
CA SER A 74 3.80 -5.50 -8.32
C SER A 74 4.00 -5.92 -9.78
N LYS A 75 2.96 -5.79 -10.62
CA LYS A 75 3.01 -6.12 -12.06
C LYS A 75 3.46 -4.98 -12.96
N LEU A 76 3.74 -3.78 -12.41
CA LEU A 76 4.03 -2.57 -13.17
C LEU A 76 2.94 -2.25 -14.21
N ASN A 77 1.68 -2.40 -13.79
CA ASN A 77 0.54 -1.95 -14.58
C ASN A 77 0.42 -0.43 -14.44
N ALA A 78 0.01 0.26 -15.50
CA ALA A 78 -0.18 1.72 -15.46
C ALA A 78 -1.03 2.15 -14.24
N PRO A 79 -0.63 3.20 -13.50
CA PRO A 79 0.43 4.18 -13.80
C PRO A 79 1.84 3.80 -13.29
N TYR A 80 2.07 2.54 -12.89
CA TYR A 80 3.36 2.06 -12.39
C TYR A 80 4.24 1.55 -13.52
N TYR A 81 5.52 1.93 -13.53
CA TYR A 81 6.43 1.63 -14.63
C TYR A 81 7.84 1.30 -14.15
N GLY A 82 8.61 0.61 -14.99
CA GLY A 82 9.98 0.18 -14.67
C GLY A 82 10.97 1.30 -14.33
N HIS A 83 10.71 2.56 -14.72
CA HIS A 83 11.60 3.69 -14.41
C HIS A 83 11.41 4.25 -13.00
N GLN A 84 10.25 4.04 -12.38
CA GLN A 84 9.97 4.49 -11.01
C GLN A 84 10.78 3.66 -10.02
N LYS A 85 11.52 4.31 -9.12
CA LYS A 85 12.35 3.66 -8.12
C LYS A 85 11.57 3.33 -6.84
N HIS A 86 10.54 4.12 -6.54
CA HIS A 86 9.80 4.03 -5.28
C HIS A 86 8.28 4.06 -5.52
N HIS A 87 7.57 3.06 -5.00
CA HIS A 87 6.12 2.97 -4.98
C HIS A 87 5.65 2.90 -3.54
N TRP A 88 5.01 3.95 -3.03
CA TRP A 88 4.57 3.98 -1.65
C TRP A 88 3.06 3.81 -1.55
N ILE A 89 2.63 3.01 -0.58
CA ILE A 89 1.24 2.90 -0.17
C ILE A 89 1.12 3.54 1.22
N VAL A 90 0.35 4.62 1.30
CA VAL A 90 0.10 5.35 2.55
C VAL A 90 -1.29 4.97 3.04
N LEU A 91 -1.36 4.30 4.18
CA LEU A 91 -2.60 4.00 4.87
C LEU A 91 -2.90 5.12 5.88
N ASP A 92 -3.69 6.11 5.46
CA ASP A 92 -4.03 7.30 6.25
C ASP A 92 -5.35 7.08 7.01
N GLY A 93 -5.24 6.52 8.21
CA GLY A 93 -6.37 6.26 9.09
C GLY A 93 -5.94 5.62 10.40
N ASP A 94 -6.90 5.45 11.31
CA ASP A 94 -6.64 4.81 12.60
C ASP A 94 -6.29 3.33 12.42
N ILE A 95 -5.32 2.89 13.22
CA ILE A 95 -4.93 1.49 13.31
C ILE A 95 -6.00 0.71 14.08
N ASP A 96 -6.50 -0.34 13.46
CA ASP A 96 -7.52 -1.24 13.99
C ASP A 96 -7.04 -2.68 13.84
N ALA A 97 -7.36 -3.53 14.83
CA ALA A 97 -6.94 -4.92 14.87
C ALA A 97 -7.38 -5.69 13.61
N ILE A 98 -8.57 -5.42 13.09
CA ILE A 98 -9.18 -6.20 12.00
C ILE A 98 -8.38 -6.08 10.70
N TRP A 99 -8.02 -4.84 10.31
CA TRP A 99 -7.29 -4.66 9.06
C TRP A 99 -5.78 -4.91 9.25
N ILE A 100 -5.22 -4.58 10.40
CA ILE A 100 -3.77 -4.75 10.59
C ILE A 100 -3.33 -6.21 10.69
N GLU A 101 -4.20 -7.11 11.19
CA GLU A 101 -3.92 -8.55 11.20
C GLU A 101 -3.69 -9.10 9.79
N SER A 102 -4.48 -8.65 8.82
CA SER A 102 -4.35 -9.03 7.41
C SER A 102 -3.08 -8.45 6.75
N MET A 103 -2.44 -7.45 7.37
CA MET A 103 -1.18 -6.84 6.91
C MET A 103 0.07 -7.50 7.48
N ASN A 104 -0.03 -8.33 8.51
CA ASN A 104 1.15 -8.84 9.22
C ASN A 104 2.15 -9.55 8.30
N THR A 105 1.66 -10.37 7.36
CA THR A 105 2.52 -11.09 6.39
C THR A 105 3.16 -10.19 5.33
N VAL A 106 2.65 -8.96 5.18
CA VAL A 106 3.27 -7.94 4.34
C VAL A 106 4.37 -7.23 5.13
N MET A 107 4.13 -6.96 6.42
CA MET A 107 5.04 -6.22 7.30
C MET A 107 6.23 -7.05 7.80
N ASP A 108 6.11 -8.38 7.82
CA ASP A 108 7.17 -9.31 8.21
C ASP A 108 8.15 -9.62 7.05
N ASP A 109 9.04 -10.59 7.27
CA ASP A 109 10.04 -11.01 6.29
C ASP A 109 9.45 -11.73 5.07
N ASN A 110 8.19 -12.18 5.13
CA ASN A 110 7.53 -12.82 4.00
C ASN A 110 7.26 -11.83 2.88
N LYS A 111 6.98 -10.56 3.20
CA LYS A 111 6.76 -9.48 2.25
C LYS A 111 5.70 -9.83 1.18
N VAL A 112 4.62 -10.49 1.58
CA VAL A 112 3.57 -10.97 0.68
C VAL A 112 2.19 -10.68 1.27
N LEU A 113 1.32 -10.07 0.47
CA LEU A 113 -0.10 -9.95 0.79
C LEU A 113 -0.79 -11.27 0.42
N THR A 114 -1.39 -11.92 1.42
CA THR A 114 -2.17 -13.15 1.22
C THR A 114 -3.65 -12.82 1.31
N LEU A 115 -4.37 -13.00 0.21
CA LEU A 115 -5.81 -12.74 0.12
C LEU A 115 -6.61 -13.99 0.47
N VAL A 116 -7.87 -13.79 0.86
CA VAL A 116 -8.82 -14.89 1.12
C VAL A 116 -9.07 -15.75 -0.13
N SER A 117 -8.86 -15.21 -1.33
CA SER A 117 -8.85 -15.96 -2.60
C SER A 117 -7.71 -16.96 -2.74
N ASN A 118 -6.78 -17.01 -1.78
CA ASN A 118 -5.46 -17.65 -1.87
C ASN A 118 -4.50 -17.00 -2.88
N GLU A 119 -4.85 -15.83 -3.44
CA GLU A 119 -3.89 -15.05 -4.22
C GLU A 119 -2.79 -14.51 -3.30
N ARG A 120 -1.55 -14.63 -3.76
CA ARG A 120 -0.36 -14.11 -3.09
C ARG A 120 0.26 -13.02 -3.94
N ILE A 121 0.24 -11.79 -3.44
CA ILE A 121 0.79 -10.63 -4.12
C ILE A 121 2.11 -10.25 -3.42
N PRO A 122 3.27 -10.48 -4.05
CA PRO A 122 4.56 -10.14 -3.44
C PRO A 122 4.80 -8.63 -3.47
N LEU A 123 5.37 -8.12 -2.38
CA LEU A 123 5.98 -6.80 -2.30
C LEU A 123 7.25 -6.83 -3.16
N THR A 124 7.34 -5.94 -4.13
CA THR A 124 8.53 -5.83 -4.97
C THR A 124 9.58 -4.96 -4.29
N SER A 125 10.82 -5.00 -4.75
CA SER A 125 11.90 -4.15 -4.21
C SER A 125 11.68 -2.65 -4.39
N LYS A 126 10.72 -2.26 -5.24
CA LYS A 126 10.34 -0.86 -5.47
C LYS A 126 9.29 -0.38 -4.46
N MET A 127 8.62 -1.29 -3.75
CA MET A 127 7.52 -1.02 -2.83
C MET A 127 8.00 -0.94 -1.38
#